data_AF-A0A834JCT5-F1
#
_entry.id   AF-A0A834JCT5-F1
#
_cell.length_a   1.000
_cell.length_b   1.000
_cell.length_c   1.000
_cell.angle_alpha   90.00
_cell.angle_beta   90.00
_cell.angle_gamma   90.00
#
_symmetry.space_group_name_H-M   'P 1'
#
loop_
_entity.id
_entity.type
_entity.pdbx_description
1 polymer ?
#
loop_
_entity_poly.entity_id
_entity_poly.type
_entity_poly.pdbx_seq_one_letter_code
_entity_poly.pdbx_strand_id
1 'polypeptide(L)'
;MTYPKKGASLEEIMKYVVRHARISESRARCLIIEALKIGIAKGRIIKIPGNLYALAKPRPGPLARKIREPNFEDNSSETSND
;
A
#
# COMPACT_ATOMS: atom_id res chain seq x y z
N MET A 1 3.19 -0.54 -13.52
CA MET A 1 3.23 -0.26 -12.06
C MET A 1 3.02 1.22 -11.85
N THR A 2 1.84 1.63 -11.38
CA THR A 2 1.51 3.05 -11.14
C THR A 2 1.89 3.41 -9.71
N TYR A 3 3.06 4.03 -9.53
CA TYR A 3 3.48 4.60 -8.24
C TYR A 3 2.46 5.66 -7.78
N PRO A 4 2.16 5.78 -6.47
CA PRO A 4 1.35 6.89 -5.96
C PRO A 4 2.03 8.21 -6.36
N LYS A 5 1.25 9.14 -6.96
CA LYS A 5 1.73 10.34 -7.67
C LYS A 5 2.49 11.37 -6.83
N LYS A 6 2.63 11.21 -5.52
CA LYS A 6 3.47 12.05 -4.65
C LYS A 6 4.03 11.20 -3.51
N GLY A 7 5.29 10.79 -3.61
CA GLY A 7 6.07 10.39 -2.42
C GLY A 7 6.48 11.62 -1.63
N ALA A 8 7.03 11.43 -0.43
CA ALA A 8 7.58 12.47 0.41
C ALA A 8 9.10 12.32 0.53
N SER A 9 9.81 13.44 0.51
CA SER A 9 11.24 13.49 0.81
C SER A 9 11.52 13.24 2.29
N LEU A 10 12.76 12.89 2.63
CA LEU A 10 13.17 12.74 4.02
C LEU A 10 12.95 14.03 4.83
N GLU A 11 13.17 15.19 4.21
CA GLU A 11 13.01 16.49 4.85
C GLU A 11 11.53 16.78 5.18
N GLU A 12 10.61 16.50 4.26
CA GLU A 12 9.17 16.66 4.50
C GLU A 12 8.67 15.73 5.62
N ILE A 13 9.13 14.48 5.63
CA ILE A 13 8.83 13.52 6.70
C ILE A 13 9.37 14.03 8.04
N MET A 14 10.59 14.54 8.06
CA MET A 14 11.22 15.07 9.26
C MET A 14 10.48 16.30 9.82
N LYS A 15 10.12 17.26 8.96
CA LYS A 15 9.30 18.42 9.34
C LYS A 15 7.98 17.99 9.97
N TYR A 16 7.33 16.98 9.39
CA TYR A 16 6.10 16.42 9.94
C TYR A 16 6.33 15.79 11.33
N VAL A 17 7.32 14.91 11.46
CA VAL A 17 7.59 14.19 12.70
C VAL A 17 8.00 15.12 13.83
N VAL A 18 8.92 16.06 13.60
CA VAL A 18 9.36 17.03 14.62
C VAL A 18 8.18 17.86 15.13
N ARG A 19 7.30 18.31 14.22
CA ARG A 19 6.11 19.10 14.56
C ARG A 19 5.14 18.34 15.46
N HIS A 20 4.93 17.05 15.24
CA HIS A 20 3.90 16.27 15.93
C HIS A 20 4.42 15.46 17.12
N ALA A 21 5.65 14.95 17.06
CA ALA A 21 6.23 14.08 18.08
C ALA A 21 7.01 14.84 19.17
N ARG A 22 7.23 16.15 19.00
CA ARG A 22 7.95 17.02 19.96
C ARG A 22 9.34 16.49 20.33
N ILE A 23 10.04 15.91 19.36
CA ILE A 23 11.42 15.41 19.49
C ILE A 23 12.40 16.35 18.76
N SER A 24 13.68 16.33 19.17
CA SER A 24 14.72 17.09 18.48
C SER A 24 14.92 16.58 17.05
N GLU A 25 15.36 17.47 16.16
CA GLU A 25 15.60 17.16 14.75
C GLU A 25 16.64 16.04 14.56
N SER A 26 17.73 16.08 15.34
CA SER A 26 18.77 15.05 15.34
C SER A 26 18.22 13.67 15.70
N ARG A 27 17.37 13.61 16.74
CA ARG A 27 16.73 12.35 17.17
C ARG A 27 15.67 11.89 16.17
N ALA A 28 14.91 12.81 15.60
CA ALA A 28 13.94 12.50 14.56
C ALA A 28 14.60 11.86 13.34
N ARG A 29 15.73 12.41 12.89
CA ARG A 29 16.44 11.90 11.71
C ARG A 29 16.87 10.45 11.87
N CYS A 30 17.48 10.09 12.99
CA CYS A 30 17.89 8.70 13.26
C CYS A 30 16.68 7.74 13.23
N LEU A 31 15.63 8.07 13.97
CA LEU A 31 14.43 7.24 14.08
C LEU A 31 13.70 7.09 12.74
N ILE A 32 13.60 8.17 11.96
CA ILE A 32 12.96 8.13 10.64
C ILE A 32 13.74 7.23 9.69
N ILE A 33 15.08 7.31 9.67
CA ILE A 33 15.89 6.45 8.80
C ILE A 33 15.69 4.97 9.12
N GLU A 34 15.67 4.61 10.40
CA GLU A 34 15.41 3.23 10.83
C GLU A 34 13.99 2.77 10.46
N ALA A 35 12.98 3.61 10.72
CA ALA A 35 11.59 3.31 10.37
C ALA A 35 11.41 3.12 8.86
N LEU A 36 12.07 3.95 8.04
CA LEU A 36 12.05 3.82 6.58
C LEU A 36 12.73 2.52 6.12
N LYS A 37 13.90 2.17 6.67
CA LYS A 37 14.58 0.90 6.38
C LYS A 37 13.69 -0.30 6.69
N ILE A 38 13.08 -0.32 7.88
CA ILE A 38 12.17 -1.39 8.30
C ILE A 38 10.93 -1.43 7.39
N GLY A 39 10.36 -0.28 7.07
CA GLY A 39 9.19 -0.19 6.19
C GLY A 39 9.47 -0.70 4.78
N ILE A 40 10.66 -0.42 4.24
CA ILE A 40 11.12 -0.93 2.95
C ILE A 40 11.33 -2.46 3.02
N ALA A 41 12.02 -2.95 4.05
CA ALA A 41 12.24 -4.38 4.24
C ALA A 41 10.93 -5.17 4.37
N LYS A 42 9.89 -4.57 4.97
CA LYS A 42 8.54 -5.13 5.10
C LYS A 42 7.67 -4.94 3.86
N GLY A 43 8.17 -4.30 2.80
CA GLY A 43 7.41 -4.01 1.58
C GLY A 43 6.23 -3.05 1.80
N ARG A 44 6.20 -2.32 2.92
CA ARG A 44 5.15 -1.33 3.24
C ARG A 44 5.48 0.06 2.69
N ILE A 45 6.77 0.33 2.50
CA ILE A 45 7.30 1.57 1.95
C ILE A 45 8.09 1.23 0.69
N ILE A 46 7.96 2.08 -0.32
CA ILE A 46 8.75 2.01 -1.54
C ILE A 46 9.58 3.28 -1.67
N LYS A 47 10.84 3.12 -2.09
CA LYS A 47 11.70 4.24 -2.49
C LYS A 47 11.50 4.51 -3.98
N ILE A 48 11.16 5.75 -4.30
CA ILE A 48 10.89 6.25 -5.67
C ILE A 48 12.12 7.07 -6.12
N PRO A 49 12.40 7.17 -7.44
CA PRO A 49 13.42 8.09 -7.96
C PRO A 49 13.30 9.50 -7.36
N GLY A 50 14.44 10.15 -7.15
CA GLY A 50 14.49 11.46 -6.46
C GLY A 50 14.52 11.37 -4.93
N ASN A 51 14.88 10.22 -4.35
CA ASN A 51 14.93 10.00 -2.89
C ASN A 51 13.60 10.27 -2.16
N LEU A 52 12.49 9.97 -2.83
CA LEU A 52 11.15 10.05 -2.25
C LEU A 52 10.72 8.70 -1.69
N TYR A 53 9.93 8.74 -0.62
CA TYR A 53 9.36 7.58 0.04
C TYR A 53 7.85 7.62 -0.12
N ALA A 54 7.24 6.50 -0.49
CA ALA A 54 5.79 6.39 -0.55
C ALA A 54 5.31 5.10 0.09
N LEU A 55 4.05 5.09 0.51
CA LEU A 55 3.41 3.87 0.94
C LEU A 55 3.22 2.92 -0.25
N ALA A 56 3.54 1.64 -0.05
CA ALA A 56 3.16 0.61 -0.99
C ALA A 56 1.62 0.55 -1.05
N LYS A 57 1.06 0.47 -2.26
CA LYS A 57 -0.39 0.21 -2.40
C LYS A 57 -0.70 -1.10 -1.68
N PRO A 58 -1.78 -1.17 -0.88
CA PRO A 58 -2.22 -2.45 -0.34
C PRO A 58 -2.44 -3.38 -1.53
N ARG A 59 -1.72 -4.51 -1.58
CA ARG A 59 -2.09 -5.58 -2.51
C ARG A 59 -3.51 -5.99 -2.12
N PRO A 60 -4.51 -5.93 -3.02
CA PRO A 60 -5.77 -6.61 -2.73
C PRO A 60 -5.40 -8.06 -2.44
N GLY A 61 -5.75 -8.53 -1.24
CA GLY A 61 -5.45 -9.90 -0.84
C GLY A 61 -6.06 -10.90 -1.83
N PRO A 62 -5.55 -12.14 -1.90
CA PRO A 62 -6.08 -13.17 -2.79
C PRO A 62 -7.60 -13.38 -2.64
N LEU A 63 -8.15 -13.07 -1.46
CA LEU A 63 -9.56 -13.19 -1.11
C LEU A 63 -10.46 -12.15 -1.77
N ALA A 64 -9.93 -11.04 -2.28
CA ALA A 64 -10.73 -10.02 -2.96
C ALA A 64 -11.19 -10.46 -4.38
N ARG A 65 -10.72 -11.61 -4.88
CA ARG A 65 -11.02 -12.10 -6.23
C ARG A 65 -11.96 -13.32 -6.28
N LYS A 66 -12.44 -13.82 -5.15
CA LYS A 66 -13.10 -15.14 -5.10
C LYS A 66 -14.43 -15.19 -4.36
N ILE A 67 -15.17 -14.08 -4.34
CA ILE A 67 -16.62 -14.13 -4.08
C ILE A 67 -17.27 -13.92 -5.45
N ARG A 68 -17.42 -15.00 -6.21
CA ARG A 68 -18.27 -15.02 -7.40
C ARG A 68 -19.69 -15.27 -6.88
N GLU A 69 -20.63 -14.40 -7.21
CA GLU A 69 -22.04 -14.62 -6.92
C GLU A 69 -22.49 -15.95 -7.54
N PRO A 70 -23.38 -16.72 -6.87
CA PRO A 70 -23.92 -17.95 -7.45
C PRO A 70 -24.69 -17.59 -8.72
N ASN A 71 -24.23 -18.11 -9.86
CA ASN A 71 -24.94 -17.96 -11.13
C ASN A 71 -26.01 -19.05 -11.20
N PHE A 72 -27.28 -18.66 -11.00
CA PHE A 72 -28.45 -19.54 -11.06
C PHE A 72 -29.01 -19.64 -12.48
N GLU A 73 -28.17 -19.83 -13.48
CA GLU A 73 -28.62 -20.22 -14.82
C GLU A 73 -28.48 -21.74 -14.94
N ASP A 74 -29.43 -22.43 -14.30
CA ASP A 74 -29.63 -23.86 -14.46
C ASP A 74 -30.25 -24.08 -15.86
N ASN A 75 -29.47 -24.67 -16.75
CA ASN A 75 -29.92 -25.09 -18.07
C ASN A 75 -30.86 -26.28 -17.93
N SER A 76 -32.16 -26.04 -17.75
CA SER A 76 -33.18 -27.05 -18.02
C SER A 76 -33.65 -26.91 -19.46
N SER A 77 -32.92 -27.53 -20.39
CA SER A 77 -33.44 -27.85 -21.71
C SER A 77 -34.38 -29.05 -21.59
N GLU A 78 -35.68 -28.80 -21.42
CA GLU A 78 -36.71 -29.82 -21.60
C GLU A 78 -36.89 -30.05 -23.10
N THR A 79 -36.32 -31.15 -23.60
CA THR A 79 -36.76 -31.74 -24.87
C THR A 79 -37.98 -32.60 -24.57
N SER A 80 -39.16 -32.09 -24.93
CA SER A 80 -40.39 -32.88 -24.95
C SER A 80 -40.80 -33.11 -26.40
N ASN A 81 -40.51 -34.33 -26.90
CA ASN A 81 -41.10 -34.91 -28.11
C ASN A 81 -41.57 -36.32 -27.72
N ASP A 82 -42.87 -36.45 -27.45
CA ASP A 82 -43.80 -37.47 -28.01
C ASP A 82 -45.20 -37.20 -27.43
#